data_AF-A0A975R811-F1
#
_entry.id   AF-A0A975R811-F1
#
_cell.length_a   1.000
_cell.length_b   1.000
_cell.length_c   1.000
_cell.angle_alpha   90.00
_cell.angle_beta   90.00
_cell.angle_gamma   90.00
#
_symmetry.space_group_name_H-M   'P 1'
#
loop_
_entity.id
_entity.type
_entity.pdbx_description
1 polymer ?
#
loop_
_entity_poly.entity_id
_entity_poly.type
_entity_poly.pdbx_seq_one_letter_code
_entity_poly.pdbx_strand_id
1 'polypeptide(L)'
;MGFTPLERLVQFILTGVAYLEDIPAVRAVEVAFNQEGLVMDWAVDFLDAEAWTANLNGFTDFMDTLLHKMHIDKCVFLSGDVHYSFTTCGFYTSSNGYTGQQKKLSCLQLTSSSLRNIPSDEQKKVLNIIQQDTNPKTSISNWWRFYASQWRMEHTLLPCTANSQKVIETCNLGQLYFIDGQPSRHVLHVLGSEVVYLLPSLGSVPE
;
A
#
# COMPACT_ATOMS: atom_id res chain seq x y z
N MET A 1 0.03 -1.71 0.35
CA MET A 1 -1.22 -1.36 -0.37
C MET A 1 -1.11 0.09 -0.75
N GLY A 2 -1.10 0.44 -2.04
CA GLY A 2 -0.96 1.83 -2.48
C GLY A 2 -2.30 2.44 -2.91
N PHE A 3 -2.26 3.69 -3.36
CA PHE A 3 -3.44 4.52 -3.63
C PHE A 3 -3.86 4.45 -5.10
N THR A 4 -5.02 3.86 -5.43
CA THR A 4 -5.38 3.52 -6.82
C THR A 4 -5.32 4.63 -7.90
N PRO A 5 -5.61 5.92 -7.64
CA PRO A 5 -5.41 6.97 -8.64
C PRO A 5 -3.94 7.38 -8.79
N LEU A 6 -3.24 7.50 -7.66
CA LEU A 6 -1.81 7.80 -7.62
C LEU A 6 -1.00 6.64 -8.20
N GLU A 7 -1.37 5.40 -7.93
CA GLU A 7 -0.77 4.16 -8.44
C GLU A 7 -0.85 4.06 -9.96
N ARG A 8 -2.00 4.41 -10.56
CA ARG A 8 -2.12 4.41 -12.03
C ARG A 8 -1.28 5.51 -12.66
N LEU A 9 -1.19 6.67 -12.01
CA LEU A 9 -0.32 7.76 -12.42
C LEU A 9 1.17 7.38 -12.26
N VAL A 10 1.53 6.78 -11.12
CA VAL A 10 2.87 6.26 -10.81
C VAL A 10 3.26 5.18 -11.81
N GLN A 11 2.42 4.20 -12.08
CA GLN A 11 2.69 3.16 -13.08
C GLN A 11 2.80 3.74 -14.48
N PHE A 12 1.96 4.71 -14.85
CA PHE A 12 2.06 5.40 -16.13
C PHE A 12 3.36 6.21 -16.24
N ILE A 13 3.75 6.91 -15.18
CA ILE A 13 5.00 7.68 -15.12
C ILE A 13 6.20 6.73 -15.16
N LEU A 14 6.26 5.68 -14.35
CA LEU A 14 7.34 4.68 -14.37
C LEU A 14 7.46 4.00 -15.74
N THR A 15 6.33 3.66 -16.37
CA THR A 15 6.34 3.08 -17.73
C THR A 15 6.85 4.09 -18.75
N GLY A 16 6.46 5.37 -18.63
CA GLY A 16 6.96 6.45 -19.48
C GLY A 16 8.45 6.73 -19.27
N VAL A 17 8.91 6.69 -18.02
CA VAL A 17 10.32 6.88 -17.64
C VAL A 17 11.17 5.74 -18.17
N ALA A 18 10.77 4.47 -17.98
CA ALA A 18 11.46 3.32 -18.55
C ALA A 18 11.55 3.42 -20.09
N TYR A 19 10.48 3.89 -20.74
CA TYR A 19 10.50 4.11 -22.19
C TYR A 19 11.45 5.24 -22.61
N LEU A 20 11.58 6.30 -21.80
CA LEU A 20 12.51 7.41 -22.05
C LEU A 20 13.97 7.00 -21.81
N GLU A 21 14.24 6.18 -20.81
CA GLU A 21 15.57 5.63 -20.49
C GLU A 21 16.10 4.73 -21.61
N ASP A 22 15.21 3.98 -22.27
CA ASP A 22 15.54 3.15 -23.44
C ASP A 22 15.84 3.97 -24.71
N ILE A 23 15.66 5.28 -24.71
CA ILE A 23 16.01 6.14 -25.85
C ILE A 23 17.55 6.25 -25.94
N PRO A 24 18.17 5.89 -27.08
CA PRO A 24 19.64 5.86 -27.22
C PRO A 24 20.34 7.20 -26.91
N ALA A 25 19.65 8.32 -27.13
CA ALA A 25 20.17 9.66 -26.84
C ALA A 25 20.26 9.94 -25.33
N VAL A 26 19.29 9.50 -24.53
CA VAL A 26 19.29 9.66 -23.06
C VAL A 26 20.42 8.82 -22.47
N ARG A 27 20.51 7.56 -22.90
CA ARG A 27 21.59 6.65 -22.51
C ARG A 27 22.98 7.17 -22.87
N ALA A 28 23.13 7.78 -24.06
CA ALA A 28 24.40 8.39 -24.48
C ALA A 28 24.78 9.61 -23.63
N VAL A 29 23.80 10.40 -23.17
CA VAL A 29 24.02 11.54 -22.26
C VAL A 29 24.40 11.04 -20.87
N GLU A 30 23.68 10.06 -20.31
CA GLU A 30 23.98 9.50 -18.99
C GLU A 30 25.38 8.86 -18.93
N VAL A 31 25.76 8.12 -19.97
CA VAL A 31 27.11 7.56 -20.11
C VAL A 31 28.17 8.66 -20.26
N ALA A 32 27.87 9.75 -20.99
CA ALA A 32 28.78 10.88 -21.15
C ALA A 32 29.01 11.66 -19.84
N PHE A 33 28.02 11.69 -18.94
CA PHE A 33 28.11 12.32 -17.62
C PHE A 33 28.43 11.33 -16.48
N ASN A 34 28.63 10.05 -16.79
CA ASN A 34 28.95 8.98 -15.84
C ASN A 34 27.90 8.84 -14.71
N GLN A 35 26.63 9.04 -15.06
CA GLN A 35 25.46 9.01 -14.17
C GLN A 35 24.40 8.08 -14.76
N GLU A 36 24.71 6.78 -14.83
CA GLU A 36 23.76 5.76 -15.29
C GLU A 36 22.56 5.67 -14.33
N GLY A 37 21.34 5.71 -14.87
CA GLY A 37 20.11 5.46 -14.11
C GLY A 37 19.55 6.67 -13.35
N LEU A 38 20.07 7.88 -13.54
CA LEU A 38 19.69 9.06 -12.74
C LEU A 38 18.21 9.45 -12.93
N VAL A 39 17.66 9.29 -14.14
CA VAL A 39 16.25 9.57 -14.41
C VAL A 39 15.35 8.53 -13.73
N MET A 40 15.81 7.28 -13.68
CA MET A 40 15.07 6.20 -13.04
C MET A 40 15.14 6.28 -11.52
N ASP A 41 16.31 6.57 -10.95
CA ASP A 41 16.49 6.83 -9.52
C ASP A 41 15.64 8.03 -9.07
N TRP A 42 15.64 9.12 -9.83
CA TRP A 42 14.76 10.27 -9.56
C TRP A 42 13.28 9.89 -9.60
N ALA A 43 12.85 9.07 -10.54
CA ALA A 43 11.47 8.62 -10.64
C ALA A 43 11.08 7.63 -9.53
N VAL A 44 12.00 6.74 -9.14
CA VAL A 44 11.83 5.77 -8.04
C VAL A 44 11.72 6.50 -6.70
N ASP A 45 12.61 7.47 -6.44
CA ASP A 45 12.60 8.32 -5.25
C ASP A 45 11.36 9.24 -5.21
N PHE A 46 10.99 9.83 -6.36
CA PHE A 46 9.82 10.71 -6.46
C PHE A 46 8.49 9.95 -6.26
N LEU A 47 8.43 8.68 -6.69
CA LEU A 47 7.21 7.88 -6.67
C LEU A 47 7.12 6.92 -5.48
N ASP A 48 8.13 6.86 -4.62
CA ASP A 48 8.20 5.93 -3.48
C ASP A 48 7.95 4.49 -3.94
N ALA A 49 8.69 4.07 -4.98
CA ALA A 49 8.46 2.82 -5.70
C ALA A 49 8.79 1.54 -4.89
N GLU A 50 9.17 1.67 -3.61
CA GLU A 50 9.20 0.57 -2.64
C GLU A 50 7.80 0.02 -2.32
N ALA A 51 6.76 0.73 -2.71
CA ALA A 51 5.40 0.24 -2.60
C ALA A 51 5.21 -1.07 -3.39
N TRP A 52 4.51 -2.03 -2.77
CA TRP A 52 4.09 -3.33 -3.33
C TRP A 52 3.48 -3.27 -4.75
N THR A 53 3.08 -2.07 -5.17
CA THR A 53 2.49 -1.70 -6.45
C THR A 53 3.49 -1.77 -7.61
N ALA A 54 4.79 -1.64 -7.32
CA ALA A 54 5.86 -1.81 -8.29
C ALA A 54 6.05 -3.29 -8.70
N ASN A 55 5.73 -4.23 -7.81
CA ASN A 55 5.77 -5.67 -8.11
C ASN A 55 4.41 -6.34 -7.88
N LEU A 56 3.43 -5.96 -8.72
CA LEU A 56 2.06 -6.46 -8.60
C LEU A 56 1.97 -7.98 -8.73
N ASN A 57 2.80 -8.60 -9.57
CA ASN A 57 2.83 -10.05 -9.74
C ASN A 57 3.30 -10.75 -8.45
N GLY A 58 4.40 -10.28 -7.86
CA GLY A 58 4.90 -10.81 -6.59
C GLY A 58 3.90 -10.62 -5.45
N PHE A 59 3.22 -9.46 -5.40
CA PHE A 59 2.13 -9.23 -4.46
C PHE A 59 1.00 -10.24 -4.67
N THR A 60 0.51 -10.42 -5.89
CA THR A 60 -0.60 -11.36 -6.15
C THR A 60 -0.23 -12.80 -5.84
N ASP A 61 1.00 -13.23 -6.20
CA ASP A 61 1.49 -14.58 -5.91
C ASP A 61 1.60 -14.85 -4.41
N PHE A 62 2.03 -13.84 -3.66
CA PHE A 62 2.08 -13.89 -2.20
C PHE A 62 0.67 -14.01 -1.60
N MET A 63 -0.27 -13.16 -2.03
CA MET A 63 -1.65 -13.17 -1.55
C MET A 63 -2.38 -14.47 -1.91
N ASP A 64 -2.19 -14.98 -3.12
CA ASP A 64 -2.70 -16.27 -3.56
C ASP A 64 -2.08 -17.44 -2.78
N THR A 65 -0.81 -17.35 -2.42
CA THR A 65 -0.16 -18.35 -1.56
C THR A 65 -0.79 -18.40 -0.18
N LEU A 66 -0.99 -17.24 0.47
CA LEU A 66 -1.69 -17.17 1.76
C LEU A 66 -3.10 -17.78 1.67
N LEU A 67 -3.85 -17.38 0.65
CA LEU A 67 -5.27 -17.71 0.54
C LEU A 67 -5.53 -19.14 0.04
N HIS A 68 -4.83 -19.58 -0.99
CA HIS A 68 -5.09 -20.86 -1.66
C HIS A 68 -4.21 -22.00 -1.16
N LYS A 69 -2.93 -21.74 -0.85
CA LYS A 69 -1.99 -22.79 -0.41
C LYS A 69 -1.96 -22.94 1.11
N MET A 70 -1.99 -21.83 1.86
CA MET A 70 -1.92 -21.85 3.32
C MET A 70 -3.30 -21.84 3.99
N HIS A 71 -4.36 -21.62 3.21
CA HIS A 71 -5.75 -21.53 3.70
C HIS A 71 -5.95 -20.45 4.78
N ILE A 72 -5.18 -19.36 4.70
CA ILE A 72 -5.34 -18.19 5.56
C ILE A 72 -6.39 -17.28 4.95
N ASP A 73 -7.44 -16.97 5.71
CA ASP A 73 -8.54 -16.08 5.31
C ASP A 73 -8.53 -14.73 6.06
N LYS A 74 -7.63 -14.58 7.04
CA LYS A 74 -7.45 -13.39 7.87
C LYS A 74 -5.98 -13.14 8.15
N CYS A 75 -5.49 -11.94 7.86
CA CYS A 75 -4.09 -11.58 8.07
C CYS A 75 -3.94 -10.14 8.60
N VAL A 76 -2.93 -9.93 9.43
CA VAL A 76 -2.47 -8.61 9.86
C VAL A 76 -1.02 -8.46 9.41
N PHE A 77 -0.78 -7.47 8.55
CA PHE A 77 0.54 -7.07 8.09
C PHE A 77 1.05 -5.93 8.97
N LEU A 78 2.25 -6.09 9.53
CA LEU A 78 2.94 -5.06 10.28
C LEU A 78 4.10 -4.55 9.42
N SER A 79 4.14 -3.24 9.17
CA SER A 79 5.22 -2.59 8.42
C SER A 79 5.86 -1.47 9.25
N GLY A 80 7.20 -1.39 9.20
CA GLY A 80 8.00 -0.53 10.07
C GLY A 80 8.85 0.54 9.36
N ASP A 81 8.81 0.58 8.03
CA ASP A 81 9.78 1.34 7.22
C ASP A 81 9.06 2.11 6.11
N VAL A 82 8.22 3.06 6.51
CA VAL A 82 7.50 3.93 5.57
C VAL A 82 7.56 5.36 6.09
N HIS A 83 7.54 6.34 5.19
CA HIS A 83 7.76 7.74 5.57
C HIS A 83 6.65 8.38 6.44
N TYR A 84 5.59 7.63 6.69
CA TYR A 84 4.40 8.04 7.41
C TYR A 84 3.72 6.79 7.96
N SER A 85 2.82 6.96 8.92
CA SER A 85 2.12 5.89 9.61
C SER A 85 0.63 5.96 9.36
N PHE A 86 0.02 4.80 9.16
CA PHE A 86 -1.39 4.69 8.83
C PHE A 86 -1.91 3.29 9.13
N THR A 87 -3.23 3.16 9.10
CA THR A 87 -3.91 1.89 9.20
C THR A 87 -4.83 1.72 8.01
N THR A 88 -4.72 0.62 7.27
CA THR A 88 -5.71 0.22 6.27
C THR A 88 -6.36 -1.10 6.66
N CYS A 89 -7.62 -1.24 6.30
CA CYS A 89 -8.29 -2.54 6.21
C CYS A 89 -8.61 -2.84 4.75
N GLY A 90 -8.75 -4.10 4.39
CA GLY A 90 -9.07 -4.46 3.02
C GLY A 90 -9.35 -5.93 2.82
N PHE A 91 -9.69 -6.27 1.58
CA PHE A 91 -9.95 -7.62 1.15
C PHE A 91 -9.24 -7.91 -0.15
N TYR A 92 -8.60 -9.08 -0.19
CA TYR A 92 -8.12 -9.67 -1.41
C TYR A 92 -9.03 -10.84 -1.78
N THR A 93 -9.60 -10.79 -2.97
CA THR A 93 -10.47 -11.84 -3.50
C THR A 93 -9.78 -12.44 -4.71
N SER A 94 -9.70 -13.76 -4.78
CA SER A 94 -9.06 -14.47 -5.88
C SER A 94 -9.83 -15.74 -6.24
N SER A 95 -9.98 -16.00 -7.53
CA SER A 95 -10.50 -17.26 -8.06
C SER A 95 -9.35 -18.16 -8.52
N ASN A 96 -9.41 -19.43 -8.10
CA ASN A 96 -8.48 -20.43 -8.61
C ASN A 96 -8.90 -20.81 -10.04
N GLY A 97 -8.04 -20.57 -11.02
CA GLY A 97 -8.32 -20.81 -12.45
C GLY A 97 -8.68 -22.25 -12.80
N TYR A 98 -8.34 -23.23 -11.97
CA TYR A 98 -8.65 -24.65 -12.19
C TYR A 98 -10.00 -25.08 -11.60
N THR A 99 -10.40 -24.52 -10.45
CA THR A 99 -11.61 -24.93 -9.72
C THR A 99 -12.74 -23.92 -9.83
N GLY A 100 -12.45 -22.70 -10.27
CA GLY A 100 -13.39 -21.57 -10.25
C GLY A 100 -13.77 -21.11 -8.83
N GLN A 101 -13.23 -21.74 -7.78
CA GLN A 101 -13.57 -21.39 -6.41
C GLN A 101 -12.99 -20.02 -6.07
N GLN A 102 -13.88 -19.08 -5.75
CA GLN A 102 -13.53 -17.78 -5.24
C GLN A 102 -13.27 -17.86 -3.73
N LYS A 103 -12.14 -17.34 -3.29
CA LYS A 103 -11.81 -17.17 -1.87
C LYS A 103 -11.56 -15.71 -1.57
N LYS A 104 -11.71 -15.35 -0.29
CA LYS A 104 -11.55 -13.98 0.22
C LYS A 104 -10.61 -13.99 1.42
N LEU A 105 -9.60 -13.12 1.39
CA LEU A 105 -8.63 -12.87 2.45
C LEU A 105 -8.88 -11.48 3.02
N SER A 106 -9.22 -11.41 4.31
CA SER A 106 -9.38 -10.15 5.05
C SER A 106 -8.03 -9.70 5.60
N CYS A 107 -7.67 -8.45 5.33
CA CYS A 107 -6.35 -7.91 5.65
C CYS A 107 -6.48 -6.65 6.50
N LEU A 108 -5.58 -6.52 7.47
CA LEU A 108 -5.22 -5.24 8.07
C LEU A 108 -3.75 -4.97 7.75
N GLN A 109 -3.42 -3.77 7.30
CA GLN A 109 -2.03 -3.32 7.21
C GLN A 109 -1.84 -2.18 8.20
N LEU A 110 -0.96 -2.39 9.16
CA LEU A 110 -0.61 -1.45 10.19
C LEU A 110 0.81 -0.97 9.93
N THR A 111 0.94 0.33 9.67
CA THR A 111 2.22 0.94 9.38
C THR A 111 2.58 1.87 10.54
N SER A 112 3.77 1.67 11.10
CA SER A 112 4.38 2.57 12.09
C SER A 112 5.77 3.00 11.62
N SER A 113 6.21 4.19 12.01
CA SER A 113 7.47 4.77 11.51
C SER A 113 8.27 5.34 12.67
N SER A 114 9.23 4.56 13.16
CA SER A 114 10.01 4.91 14.37
C SER A 114 11.21 5.81 14.09
N LEU A 115 11.63 5.93 12.83
CA LEU A 115 12.80 6.71 12.40
C LEU A 115 12.38 8.03 11.75
N ARG A 116 13.33 8.98 11.65
CA ARG A 116 13.14 10.34 11.10
C ARG A 116 12.74 10.30 9.64
N ASN A 117 11.46 10.08 9.40
CA ASN A 117 10.87 10.19 8.10
C ASN A 117 9.98 11.43 8.09
N ILE A 118 10.57 12.57 7.77
CA ILE A 118 9.80 13.76 7.44
C ILE A 118 9.44 13.61 5.97
N PRO A 119 8.15 13.50 5.60
CA PRO A 119 7.78 13.43 4.20
C PRO A 119 8.26 14.70 3.48
N SER A 120 8.70 14.54 2.22
CA SER A 120 9.06 15.65 1.36
C SER A 120 7.87 16.59 1.14
N ASP A 121 8.11 17.83 0.72
CA ASP A 121 7.02 18.79 0.48
C ASP A 121 6.02 18.31 -0.59
N GLU A 122 6.48 17.48 -1.52
CA GLU A 122 5.65 16.87 -2.55
C GLU A 122 4.81 15.73 -1.96
N GLN A 123 5.42 14.86 -1.15
CA GLN A 123 4.70 13.81 -0.41
C GLN A 123 3.63 14.42 0.51
N LYS A 124 3.93 15.53 1.20
CA LYS A 124 2.94 16.25 2.02
C LYS A 124 1.72 16.72 1.23
N LYS A 125 1.89 17.19 -0.02
CA LYS A 125 0.75 17.57 -0.87
C LYS A 125 -0.15 16.38 -1.17
N VAL A 126 0.46 15.23 -1.49
CA VAL A 126 -0.28 13.99 -1.75
C VAL A 126 -0.99 13.50 -0.48
N LEU A 127 -0.31 13.53 0.67
CA LEU A 127 -0.91 13.18 1.96
C LEU A 127 -2.11 14.08 2.31
N ASN A 128 -2.03 15.38 2.02
CA ASN A 128 -3.16 16.30 2.22
C ASN A 128 -4.36 15.96 1.34
N ILE A 129 -4.13 15.54 0.10
CA ILE A 129 -5.21 15.08 -0.80
C ILE A 129 -5.87 13.82 -0.24
N ILE A 130 -5.08 12.84 0.22
CA ILE A 130 -5.58 11.60 0.84
C ILE A 130 -6.38 11.89 2.11
N GLN A 131 -5.92 12.88 2.88
CA GLN A 131 -6.59 13.31 4.10
C GLN A 131 -7.95 13.95 3.81
N GLN A 132 -8.08 14.68 2.70
CA GLN A 132 -9.31 15.33 2.26
C GLN A 132 -10.26 14.40 1.50
N ASP A 133 -9.78 13.27 1.00
CA ASP A 133 -10.60 12.31 0.26
C ASP A 133 -11.74 11.77 1.13
N THR A 134 -12.98 12.04 0.74
CA THR A 134 -14.18 11.55 1.43
C THR A 134 -14.47 10.10 1.09
N ASN A 135 -13.86 9.54 0.04
CA ASN A 135 -14.01 8.14 -0.34
C ASN A 135 -12.71 7.36 -0.12
N PRO A 136 -12.44 6.90 1.11
CA PRO A 136 -11.21 6.17 1.42
C PRO A 136 -11.14 4.78 0.76
N LYS A 137 -12.18 4.34 0.05
CA LYS A 137 -12.25 3.04 -0.62
C LYS A 137 -11.56 3.09 -1.98
N THR A 138 -10.56 2.24 -2.14
CA THR A 138 -9.78 2.08 -3.36
C THR A 138 -9.84 0.61 -3.80
N SER A 139 -9.95 0.36 -5.12
CA SER A 139 -10.05 -0.98 -5.67
C SER A 139 -9.18 -1.16 -6.91
N ILE A 140 -8.43 -2.25 -6.96
CA ILE A 140 -7.64 -2.69 -8.11
C ILE A 140 -7.98 -4.15 -8.43
N SER A 141 -8.08 -4.49 -9.71
CA SER A 141 -8.45 -5.81 -10.17
C SER A 141 -7.90 -6.10 -11.55
N ASN A 142 -7.74 -7.37 -11.92
CA ASN A 142 -7.39 -7.81 -13.26
C ASN A 142 -8.57 -8.48 -14.00
N TRP A 143 -9.81 -8.09 -13.68
CA TRP A 143 -11.05 -8.79 -14.08
C TRP A 143 -11.20 -9.03 -15.59
N TRP A 144 -10.54 -8.22 -16.43
CA TRP A 144 -10.51 -8.38 -17.88
C TRP A 144 -9.72 -9.61 -18.38
N ARG A 145 -8.98 -10.31 -17.53
CA ARG A 145 -8.22 -11.52 -17.89
C ARG A 145 -9.05 -12.78 -17.68
N PHE A 146 -9.94 -13.08 -18.62
CA PHE A 146 -10.84 -14.25 -18.57
C PHE A 146 -10.12 -15.61 -18.63
N TYR A 147 -8.86 -15.64 -19.07
CA TYR A 147 -8.05 -16.88 -19.22
C TYR A 147 -7.04 -17.09 -18.08
N ALA A 148 -7.06 -16.27 -17.03
CA ALA A 148 -6.12 -16.33 -15.91
C ALA A 148 -6.86 -16.25 -14.56
N SER A 149 -6.15 -16.42 -13.46
CA SER A 149 -6.68 -16.16 -12.12
C SER A 149 -7.19 -14.72 -12.04
N GLN A 150 -8.46 -14.57 -11.66
CA GLN A 150 -9.07 -13.27 -11.46
C GLN A 150 -8.90 -12.88 -10.00
N TRP A 151 -8.42 -11.67 -9.77
CA TRP A 151 -8.28 -11.12 -8.45
C TRP A 151 -8.79 -9.68 -8.37
N ARG A 152 -9.22 -9.31 -7.17
CA ARG A 152 -9.65 -7.97 -6.80
C ARG A 152 -9.14 -7.67 -5.40
N MET A 153 -8.48 -6.52 -5.25
CA MET A 153 -8.04 -5.97 -3.98
C MET A 153 -8.83 -4.71 -3.70
N GLU A 154 -9.47 -4.66 -2.55
CA GLU A 154 -10.13 -3.47 -2.04
C GLU A 154 -9.49 -3.09 -0.72
N HIS A 155 -9.27 -1.80 -0.48
CA HIS A 155 -8.83 -1.35 0.82
C HIS A 155 -9.44 -0.01 1.18
N THR A 156 -9.41 0.28 2.47
CA THR A 156 -9.97 1.48 3.08
C THR A 156 -8.99 1.98 4.12
N LEU A 157 -8.62 3.25 3.99
CA LEU A 157 -7.80 3.93 4.98
C LEU A 157 -8.66 4.30 6.19
N LEU A 158 -8.25 3.85 7.38
CA LEU A 158 -9.01 4.07 8.60
C LEU A 158 -8.69 5.45 9.20
N PRO A 159 -9.69 6.20 9.67
CA PRO A 159 -9.45 7.43 10.42
C PRO A 159 -9.02 7.13 11.86
N CYS A 160 -8.18 7.98 12.44
CA CYS A 160 -7.87 7.97 13.86
C CYS A 160 -9.05 8.53 14.68
N THR A 161 -9.18 8.08 15.93
CA THR A 161 -10.31 8.45 16.79
C THR A 161 -10.30 9.91 17.26
N ALA A 162 -9.11 10.52 17.38
CA ALA A 162 -8.98 11.85 17.96
C ALA A 162 -9.39 12.96 16.97
N ASN A 163 -8.89 12.90 15.74
CA ASN A 163 -8.94 14.03 14.80
C ASN A 163 -9.45 13.64 13.40
N SER A 164 -9.95 12.42 13.21
CA SER A 164 -10.27 11.87 11.87
C SER A 164 -9.09 11.86 10.90
N GLN A 165 -7.88 12.06 11.40
CA GLN A 165 -6.65 12.03 10.62
C GLN A 165 -6.37 10.58 10.22
N LYS A 166 -6.10 10.34 8.95
CA LYS A 166 -5.89 9.00 8.42
C LYS A 166 -4.40 8.63 8.38
N VAL A 167 -3.55 9.62 8.11
CA VAL A 167 -2.10 9.46 8.00
C VAL A 167 -1.36 10.35 9.00
N ILE A 168 -0.41 9.78 9.72
CA ILE A 168 0.47 10.46 10.68
C ILE A 168 1.86 10.60 10.07
N GLU A 169 2.32 11.84 9.89
CA GLU A 169 3.63 12.17 9.32
C GLU A 169 4.77 12.21 10.35
N THR A 170 4.45 12.11 11.64
CA THR A 170 5.43 12.20 12.72
C THR A 170 5.96 10.83 13.11
N CYS A 171 7.23 10.79 13.57
CA CYS A 171 7.81 9.58 14.12
C CYS A 171 6.97 9.03 15.27
N ASN A 172 6.76 7.72 15.27
CA ASN A 172 5.95 7.02 16.25
C ASN A 172 6.38 5.57 16.44
N LEU A 173 5.96 5.00 17.56
CA LEU A 173 6.06 3.56 17.80
C LEU A 173 4.66 2.94 17.71
N GLY A 174 4.49 1.95 16.84
CA GLY A 174 3.24 1.22 16.70
C GLY A 174 3.07 0.14 17.77
N GLN A 175 1.89 0.07 18.37
CA GLN A 175 1.48 -0.99 19.28
C GLN A 175 0.11 -1.54 18.86
N LEU A 176 0.05 -2.86 18.66
CA LEU A 176 -1.18 -3.57 18.33
C LEU A 176 -1.73 -4.31 19.55
N TYR A 177 -3.03 -4.17 19.80
CA TYR A 177 -3.72 -4.90 20.84
C TYR A 177 -4.66 -5.95 20.24
N PHE A 178 -4.73 -7.08 20.91
CA PHE A 178 -5.61 -8.18 20.57
C PHE A 178 -6.61 -8.43 21.70
N ILE A 179 -7.83 -8.78 21.32
CA ILE A 179 -8.90 -9.25 22.21
C ILE A 179 -9.40 -10.56 21.59
N ASP A 180 -9.35 -11.65 22.36
CA ASP A 180 -9.77 -12.99 21.91
C ASP A 180 -9.11 -13.43 20.58
N GLY A 181 -7.82 -13.10 20.43
CA GLY A 181 -7.05 -13.41 19.22
C GLY A 181 -7.39 -12.55 18.00
N GLN A 182 -8.28 -11.56 18.13
CA GLN A 182 -8.60 -10.59 17.07
C GLN A 182 -7.96 -9.23 17.33
N PRO A 183 -7.41 -8.57 16.30
CA PRO A 183 -6.86 -7.22 16.44
C PRO A 183 -7.99 -6.23 16.74
N SER A 184 -7.84 -5.43 17.80
CA SER A 184 -8.90 -4.51 18.26
C SER A 184 -8.54 -3.04 18.10
N ARG A 185 -7.28 -2.68 18.39
CA ARG A 185 -6.80 -1.30 18.26
C ARG A 185 -5.33 -1.26 17.86
N HIS A 186 -4.98 -0.29 17.04
CA HIS A 186 -3.61 0.07 16.70
C HIS A 186 -3.32 1.45 17.30
N VAL A 187 -2.33 1.52 18.19
CA VAL A 187 -1.92 2.75 18.89
C VAL A 187 -0.57 3.18 18.37
N LEU A 188 -0.47 4.42 17.92
CA LEU A 188 0.79 5.05 17.56
C LEU A 188 1.21 5.98 18.71
N HIS A 189 2.35 5.67 19.32
CA HIS A 189 2.97 6.47 20.36
C HIS A 189 3.80 7.58 19.73
N VAL A 190 3.29 8.80 19.76
CA VAL A 190 3.96 10.02 19.28
C VAL A 190 4.52 10.75 20.51
N LEU A 191 5.54 11.59 20.34
CA LEU A 191 6.14 12.32 21.46
C LEU A 191 5.09 13.16 22.21
N GLY A 192 4.70 12.70 23.41
CA GLY A 192 3.73 13.37 24.28
C GLY A 192 2.25 13.12 23.95
N SER A 193 1.93 12.23 23.01
CA SER A 193 0.53 11.90 22.66
C SER A 193 0.37 10.50 22.10
N GLU A 194 -0.87 9.99 22.11
CA GLU A 194 -1.23 8.71 21.50
C GLU A 194 -2.25 8.95 20.38
N VAL A 195 -2.03 8.31 19.23
CA VAL A 195 -3.01 8.27 18.14
C VAL A 195 -3.58 6.86 18.06
N VAL A 196 -4.89 6.73 18.18
CA VAL A 196 -5.56 5.42 18.22
C VAL A 196 -6.39 5.21 16.96
N TYR A 197 -6.21 4.05 16.35
CA TYR A 197 -7.07 3.51 15.31
C TYR A 197 -7.89 2.35 15.88
N LEU A 198 -9.21 2.42 15.72
CA LEU A 198 -10.10 1.30 16.01
C LEU A 198 -10.11 0.36 14.82
N LEU A 199 -9.81 -0.91 15.07
CA LEU A 199 -9.70 -1.91 14.02
C LEU A 199 -11.04 -2.63 13.86
N PRO A 200 -11.56 -2.77 12.63
CA PRO A 200 -12.73 -3.60 12.39
C PRO A 200 -12.37 -5.06 12.65
N SER A 201 -13.36 -5.86 13.08
CA SER A 201 -13.18 -7.30 13.19
C SER A 201 -12.93 -7.89 11.80
N LEU A 202 -11.89 -8.73 11.68
CA LEU A 202 -11.55 -9.41 10.44
C LEU A 202 -12.69 -10.36 10.07
N GLY A 203 -13.45 -9.99 9.03
CA GLY A 203 -14.64 -10.69 8.55
C GLY A 203 -15.96 -9.91 8.66
N SER A 204 -15.96 -8.72 9.29
CA SER A 204 -17.19 -7.92 9.49
C SER A 204 -17.16 -6.55 8.81
N VAL A 205 -16.25 -6.27 7.88
CA VAL A 205 -16.26 -4.96 7.20
C VAL A 205 -17.52 -4.89 6.31
N PRO A 206 -18.39 -3.90 6.50
CA PRO A 206 -19.61 -3.78 5.73
C PRO A 206 -19.30 -3.48 4.26
N GLU A 207 -19.99 -4.18 3.36
CA GLU A 207 -20.02 -3.89 1.92
C GLU A 207 -20.40 -2.43 1.66
#